data_AF-A0A0M8NXB7-F1
#
_entry.id   AF-A0A0M8NXB7-F1
#
_cell.length_a   1.000
_cell.length_b   1.000
_cell.length_c   1.000
_cell.angle_alpha   90.00
_cell.angle_beta   90.00
_cell.angle_gamma   90.00
#
_symmetry.space_group_name_H-M   'P 1'
#
loop_
_entity.id
_entity.type
_entity.pdbx_description
1 polymer ?
#
loop_
_entity_poly.entity_id
_entity_poly.type
_entity_poly.pdbx_seq_one_letter_code
_entity_poly.pdbx_strand_id
1 'polypeptide(L)'
;MDQQIQQLRAELRAEFSSTIDNLRGEIQVLQQALQQATAAASKPPSSKRPKSSLPDPEKFTGLAIKYDTWDAAIRAKLAIDGPAIGDSTAQFYYLTSARDSGIHDYHTILDLLRRVYDNPNKVQEAEDRLLSIKQSPEESLAAYIAKFERILYEAKG
;
A
#
# COMPACT_ATOMS: atom_id res chain seq x y z
N MET A 1 -56.02 -24.65 34.45
CA MET A 1 -54.55 -24.54 34.43
C MET A 1 -53.98 -25.06 33.12
N ASP A 2 -54.42 -26.22 32.62
CA ASP A 2 -53.95 -26.78 31.34
C ASP A 2 -54.22 -25.92 30.09
N GLN A 3 -55.35 -25.21 30.02
CA GLN A 3 -55.65 -24.34 28.88
C GLN A 3 -54.65 -23.17 28.74
N GLN A 4 -54.23 -22.56 29.85
CA GLN A 4 -53.24 -21.49 29.84
C GLN A 4 -51.86 -22.00 29.37
N ILE A 5 -51.48 -23.21 29.79
CA ILE A 5 -50.22 -23.82 29.36
C ILE A 5 -50.26 -24.14 27.86
N GLN A 6 -51.41 -24.57 27.32
CA GLN A 6 -51.56 -24.81 25.90
C GLN A 6 -51.55 -23.52 25.07
N GLN A 7 -52.17 -22.44 25.55
CA GLN A 7 -52.13 -21.13 24.89
C GLN A 7 -50.69 -20.59 24.84
N LEU A 8 -49.97 -20.61 25.97
CA LEU A 8 -48.60 -20.13 26.03
C LEU A 8 -47.66 -20.92 25.10
N ARG A 9 -47.87 -22.24 24.97
CA ARG A 9 -47.12 -23.08 24.02
C ARG A 9 -47.42 -22.75 22.56
N ALA A 10 -48.66 -22.36 22.25
CA ALA A 10 -49.06 -21.98 20.90
C ALA A 10 -48.47 -20.61 20.51
N GLU A 11 -48.53 -19.63 21.42
CA GLU A 11 -47.93 -18.30 21.24
C GLU A 11 -46.41 -18.40 21.06
N LEU A 12 -45.72 -19.16 21.93
CA LEU A 12 -44.29 -19.35 21.83
C LEU A 12 -43.88 -20.00 20.50
N ARG A 13 -44.66 -20.99 20.01
CA ARG A 13 -44.42 -21.60 18.69
C ARG A 13 -44.63 -20.61 17.55
N ALA A 14 -45.63 -19.73 17.65
CA ALA A 14 -45.90 -18.72 16.64
C ALA A 14 -44.76 -17.68 16.58
N GLU A 15 -44.28 -17.21 17.73
CA GLU A 15 -43.14 -16.29 17.82
C GLU A 15 -41.84 -16.91 17.28
N PHE A 16 -41.56 -18.17 17.63
CA PHE A 16 -40.40 -18.89 17.10
C PHE A 16 -40.49 -19.06 15.59
N SER A 17 -41.66 -19.42 15.05
CA SER A 17 -41.84 -19.57 13.60
C SER A 17 -41.62 -18.24 12.89
N SER A 18 -42.20 -17.15 13.40
CA SER A 18 -42.04 -15.81 12.83
C SER A 18 -40.58 -15.35 12.85
N THR A 19 -39.85 -15.63 13.93
CA THR A 19 -38.43 -15.28 14.06
C THR A 19 -37.58 -16.06 13.05
N ILE A 20 -37.85 -17.35 12.87
CA ILE A 20 -37.14 -18.19 11.90
C ILE A 20 -37.38 -17.69 10.47
N ASP A 21 -38.61 -17.32 10.14
CA ASP A 21 -38.94 -16.82 8.81
C ASP A 21 -38.28 -15.46 8.52
N ASN A 22 -38.24 -14.57 9.52
CA ASN A 22 -37.50 -13.30 9.42
C ASN A 22 -36.00 -13.51 9.21
N LEU A 23 -35.37 -14.38 10.01
CA LEU A 23 -33.94 -14.67 9.89
C LEU A 23 -33.62 -15.32 8.54
N ARG A 24 -34.49 -16.19 8.02
CA ARG A 24 -34.34 -16.78 6.69
C ARG A 24 -34.42 -15.71 5.59
N GLY A 25 -35.32 -14.75 5.74
CA GLY A 25 -35.40 -13.60 4.84
C GLY A 25 -34.13 -12.77 4.85
N GLU A 26 -33.60 -12.45 6.03
CA GLU A 26 -32.36 -11.68 6.18
C GLU A 26 -31.15 -12.43 5.59
N ILE A 27 -31.04 -13.74 5.82
CA ILE A 27 -30.01 -14.59 5.21
C ILE A 27 -30.11 -14.56 3.68
N GLN A 28 -31.31 -14.62 3.10
CA GLN A 28 -31.48 -14.54 1.65
C GLN A 28 -31.05 -13.18 1.10
N VAL A 29 -31.39 -12.08 1.76
CA VAL A 29 -30.98 -10.73 1.35
C VAL A 29 -29.47 -10.59 1.41
N LEU A 30 -28.82 -11.04 2.49
CA LEU A 30 -27.36 -11.01 2.64
C LEU A 30 -26.67 -11.87 1.58
N GLN A 31 -27.18 -13.07 1.31
CA GLN A 31 -26.65 -13.94 0.24
C GLN A 31 -26.79 -13.29 -1.14
N GLN A 32 -27.90 -12.62 -1.42
CA GLN A 32 -28.13 -11.93 -2.67
C GLN A 32 -27.20 -10.72 -2.84
N ALA A 33 -26.98 -9.95 -1.77
CA ALA A 33 -26.01 -8.85 -1.75
C ALA A 33 -24.57 -9.35 -2.00
N LEU A 34 -24.18 -10.49 -1.39
CA LEU A 34 -22.87 -11.10 -1.60
C LEU A 34 -22.70 -11.62 -3.04
N GLN A 35 -23.75 -12.21 -3.63
CA GLN A 35 -23.74 -12.62 -5.03
C GLN A 35 -23.63 -11.44 -5.99
N GLN A 36 -24.30 -10.31 -5.71
CA GLN A 36 -24.16 -9.09 -6.52
C GLN A 36 -22.75 -8.49 -6.41
N ALA A 37 -22.16 -8.46 -5.21
CA ALA A 37 -20.79 -7.99 -5.00
C ALA A 37 -19.75 -8.86 -5.74
N THR A 38 -19.91 -10.19 -5.71
CA THR A 38 -19.03 -11.12 -6.44
C THR A 38 -19.26 -11.11 -7.95
N ALA A 39 -20.50 -10.89 -8.42
CA ALA A 39 -20.80 -10.69 -9.85
C ALA A 39 -20.24 -9.37 -10.41
N ALA A 40 -20.18 -8.31 -9.59
CA ALA A 40 -19.51 -7.07 -9.95
C ALA A 40 -17.99 -7.23 -10.03
N ALA A 41 -17.41 -8.09 -9.19
CA ALA A 41 -15.98 -8.41 -9.19
C ALA A 41 -15.56 -9.41 -10.30
N SER A 42 -16.50 -10.17 -10.88
CA SER A 42 -16.23 -11.17 -11.92
C SER A 42 -16.40 -10.66 -13.36
N LYS A 43 -16.59 -9.34 -13.56
CA LYS A 43 -16.26 -8.77 -14.87
C LYS A 43 -14.77 -9.01 -15.11
N PRO A 44 -14.37 -9.82 -16.11
CA PRO A 44 -12.97 -9.93 -16.45
C PRO A 44 -12.46 -8.51 -16.75
N PRO A 45 -11.30 -8.08 -16.22
CA PRO A 45 -10.71 -6.84 -16.68
C PRO A 45 -10.55 -7.00 -18.18
N SER A 46 -11.34 -6.26 -18.97
CA SER A 46 -11.25 -6.30 -20.41
C SER A 46 -9.79 -6.03 -20.75
N SER A 47 -9.12 -7.00 -21.38
CA SER A 47 -7.72 -6.93 -21.77
C SER A 47 -7.54 -5.87 -22.85
N LYS A 48 -7.55 -4.60 -22.46
CA LYS A 48 -7.37 -3.49 -23.37
C LYS A 48 -6.33 -2.55 -22.77
N ARG A 49 -5.10 -2.84 -23.22
CA ARG A 49 -3.85 -2.08 -23.13
C ARG A 49 -2.93 -2.57 -22.01
N PRO A 50 -1.64 -2.84 -22.32
CA PRO A 50 -0.64 -2.91 -21.28
C PRO A 50 -0.69 -1.55 -20.60
N LYS A 51 -1.09 -1.51 -19.32
CA LYS A 51 -0.80 -0.33 -18.50
C LYS A 51 0.70 -0.07 -18.70
N SER A 52 1.07 1.18 -18.96
CA SER A 52 2.47 1.57 -19.06
C SER A 52 3.15 1.21 -17.74
N SER A 53 3.70 0.00 -17.69
CA SER A 53 4.39 -0.52 -16.52
C SER A 53 5.75 0.12 -16.49
N LEU A 54 6.13 0.65 -15.34
CA LEU A 54 7.51 1.08 -15.16
C LEU A 54 8.41 -0.16 -15.25
N PRO A 55 9.67 0.02 -15.72
CA PRO A 55 10.68 -1.02 -15.59
C PRO A 55 10.79 -1.48 -14.13
N ASP A 56 11.01 -2.77 -13.92
CA ASP A 56 11.20 -3.29 -12.56
C ASP A 56 12.49 -2.71 -11.96
N PRO A 57 12.43 -2.08 -10.79
CA PRO A 57 13.62 -1.55 -10.12
C PRO A 57 14.56 -2.69 -9.71
N GLU A 58 15.86 -2.39 -9.64
CA GLU A 58 16.85 -3.33 -9.11
C GLU A 58 16.51 -3.75 -7.68
N LYS A 59 16.92 -4.95 -7.29
CA LYS A 59 16.80 -5.40 -5.90
C LYS A 59 17.70 -4.55 -4.99
N PHE A 60 17.19 -4.20 -3.81
CA PHE A 60 18.01 -3.49 -2.84
C PHE A 60 19.15 -4.38 -2.32
N THR A 61 20.38 -3.90 -2.44
CA THR A 61 21.58 -4.66 -2.05
C THR A 61 22.03 -4.39 -0.60
N GLY A 62 21.32 -3.56 0.16
CA GLY A 62 21.72 -3.16 1.51
C GLY A 62 22.75 -2.03 1.56
N LEU A 63 23.11 -1.42 0.42
CA LEU A 63 24.03 -0.28 0.39
C LEU A 63 23.29 1.03 0.61
N ALA A 64 23.59 1.74 1.71
CA ALA A 64 22.97 3.01 2.08
C ALA A 64 23.06 4.07 0.97
N ILE A 65 24.18 4.14 0.24
CA ILE A 65 24.38 5.10 -0.87
C ILE A 65 23.34 4.93 -1.99
N LYS A 66 22.88 3.70 -2.23
CA LYS A 66 21.86 3.41 -3.26
C LYS A 66 20.43 3.47 -2.72
N TYR A 67 20.26 3.65 -1.41
CA TYR A 67 18.96 3.54 -0.75
C TYR A 67 17.97 4.57 -1.27
N ASP A 68 18.36 5.84 -1.38
CA ASP A 68 17.44 6.90 -1.81
C ASP A 68 16.97 6.71 -3.26
N THR A 69 17.87 6.36 -4.18
CA THR A 69 17.51 6.06 -5.57
C THR A 69 16.60 4.83 -5.66
N TRP A 70 16.88 3.80 -4.87
CA TRP A 70 16.06 2.59 -4.83
C TRP A 70 14.67 2.84 -4.22
N ASP A 71 14.59 3.56 -3.10
CA ASP A 71 13.33 3.92 -2.42
C ASP A 71 12.44 4.78 -3.33
N ALA A 72 13.02 5.73 -4.06
CA ALA A 72 12.27 6.51 -5.05
C ALA A 72 11.72 5.62 -6.18
N ALA A 73 12.56 4.73 -6.74
CA ALA A 73 12.15 3.86 -7.84
C ALA A 73 11.05 2.87 -7.43
N ILE A 74 11.17 2.27 -6.24
CA ILE A 74 10.19 1.29 -5.76
C ILE A 74 8.86 1.95 -5.38
N ARG A 75 8.89 3.16 -4.79
CA ARG A 75 7.67 3.93 -4.53
C ARG A 75 6.97 4.33 -5.82
N ALA A 76 7.72 4.76 -6.84
CA ALA A 76 7.15 5.07 -8.16
C ALA A 76 6.50 3.84 -8.80
N LYS A 77 7.19 2.68 -8.72
CA LYS A 77 6.67 1.39 -9.20
C LYS A 77 5.36 1.02 -8.50
N LEU A 78 5.32 1.08 -7.17
CA LEU A 78 4.10 0.76 -6.41
C LEU A 78 2.97 1.77 -6.64
N ALA A 79 3.29 3.05 -6.86
CA ALA A 79 2.28 4.07 -7.15
C ALA A 79 1.58 3.85 -8.50
N ILE A 80 2.33 3.43 -9.53
CA ILE A 80 1.80 3.25 -10.90
C ILE A 80 1.27 1.83 -11.11
N ASP A 81 2.05 0.83 -10.69
CA ASP A 81 1.78 -0.58 -10.95
C ASP A 81 1.15 -1.31 -9.76
N GLY A 82 1.05 -0.68 -8.58
CA GLY A 82 0.40 -1.26 -7.39
C GLY A 82 -0.97 -1.87 -7.67
N PRO A 83 -1.90 -1.16 -8.35
CA PRO A 83 -3.20 -1.73 -8.71
C PRO A 83 -3.15 -2.92 -9.68
N ALA A 84 -2.04 -3.10 -10.42
CA ALA A 84 -1.80 -4.26 -11.27
C ALA A 84 -1.08 -5.39 -10.54
N ILE A 85 -0.23 -5.07 -9.56
CA ILE A 85 0.46 -6.02 -8.67
C ILE A 85 -0.55 -6.74 -7.77
N GLY A 86 -1.56 -6.03 -7.27
CA GLY A 86 -2.66 -6.60 -6.49
C GLY A 86 -2.94 -5.85 -5.20
N ASP A 87 -3.44 -6.57 -4.20
CA ASP A 87 -3.70 -6.02 -2.87
C ASP A 87 -2.40 -5.73 -2.10
N SER A 88 -2.52 -5.19 -0.88
CA SER A 88 -1.36 -4.86 -0.03
C SER A 88 -0.45 -6.06 0.22
N THR A 89 -1.04 -7.26 0.31
CA THR A 89 -0.32 -8.53 0.50
C THR A 89 0.53 -8.85 -0.72
N ALA A 90 -0.04 -8.79 -1.93
CA ALA A 90 0.70 -8.99 -3.17
C ALA A 90 1.83 -7.96 -3.35
N GLN A 91 1.56 -6.69 -3.02
CA GLN A 91 2.57 -5.62 -3.05
C GLN A 91 3.69 -5.84 -2.01
N PHE A 92 3.36 -6.39 -0.84
CA PHE A 92 4.36 -6.77 0.17
C PHE A 92 5.26 -7.91 -0.31
N TYR A 93 4.70 -8.95 -0.95
CA TYR A 93 5.49 -10.05 -1.52
C TYR A 93 6.30 -9.63 -2.75
N TYR A 94 5.85 -8.63 -3.49
CA TYR A 94 6.64 -8.04 -4.58
C TYR A 94 7.95 -7.42 -4.06
N LEU A 95 7.93 -6.82 -2.86
CA LEU A 95 9.11 -6.22 -2.23
C LEU A 95 9.99 -7.22 -1.48
N THR A 96 9.38 -8.23 -0.87
CA THR A 96 10.07 -9.13 0.06
C THR A 96 10.27 -10.50 -0.57
N SER A 97 11.50 -11.00 -0.55
CA SER A 97 11.79 -12.39 -0.94
C SER A 97 11.46 -13.42 0.15
N ALA A 98 10.81 -13.02 1.25
CA ALA A 98 10.19 -13.80 2.32
C ALA A 98 10.51 -13.18 3.69
N ARG A 99 9.48 -12.78 4.42
CA ARG A 99 9.51 -12.79 5.89
C ARG A 99 8.11 -12.93 6.46
N ASP A 100 7.87 -14.04 7.17
CA ASP A 100 6.65 -14.34 7.91
C ASP A 100 6.51 -13.40 9.13
N SER A 101 6.03 -12.19 8.91
CA SER A 101 5.69 -11.25 10.01
C SER A 101 4.19 -11.14 10.26
N GLY A 102 3.35 -11.86 9.49
CA GLY A 102 1.89 -11.86 9.61
C GLY A 102 1.21 -10.55 9.17
N ILE A 103 1.92 -9.42 9.23
CA ILE A 103 1.51 -8.10 8.74
C ILE A 103 2.10 -7.91 7.34
N HIS A 104 1.26 -8.06 6.32
CA HIS A 104 1.66 -7.95 4.91
C HIS A 104 1.30 -6.57 4.36
N ASP A 105 1.80 -5.52 5.01
CA ASP A 105 1.68 -4.14 4.54
C ASP A 105 3.05 -3.63 4.10
N TYR A 106 3.17 -3.29 2.83
CA TYR A 106 4.42 -2.81 2.25
C TYR A 106 4.88 -1.47 2.84
N HIS A 107 3.98 -0.65 3.39
CA HIS A 107 4.36 0.59 4.04
C HIS A 107 5.29 0.33 5.23
N THR A 108 4.99 -0.70 6.02
CA THR A 108 5.77 -1.04 7.22
C THR A 108 7.21 -1.41 6.90
N ILE A 109 7.47 -2.17 5.83
CA ILE A 109 8.84 -2.53 5.47
C ILE A 109 9.61 -1.33 4.89
N LEU A 110 8.97 -0.49 4.09
CA LEU A 110 9.61 0.71 3.57
C LEU A 110 9.96 1.69 4.69
N ASP A 111 9.12 1.83 5.72
CA ASP A 111 9.42 2.65 6.89
C ASP A 111 10.55 2.08 7.75
N LEU A 112 10.62 0.76 7.91
CA LEU A 112 11.74 0.10 8.58
C LEU A 112 13.05 0.33 7.84
N LEU A 113 13.06 0.19 6.52
CA LEU A 113 14.24 0.44 5.70
C LEU A 113 14.67 1.91 5.78
N ARG A 114 13.72 2.85 5.76
CA ARG A 114 13.99 4.27 5.92
C ARG A 114 14.68 4.56 7.25
N ARG A 115 14.22 3.94 8.34
CA ARG A 115 14.84 4.14 9.66
C ARG A 115 16.29 3.64 9.73
N VAL A 116 16.63 2.60 8.98
CA VAL A 116 17.96 1.96 9.04
C VAL A 116 18.95 2.60 8.05
N TYR A 117 18.49 2.95 6.84
CA TYR A 117 19.35 3.34 5.73
C TYR A 117 19.25 4.82 5.35
N ASP A 118 18.22 5.54 5.78
CA ASP A 118 18.14 6.98 5.53
C ASP A 118 19.03 7.76 6.52
N ASN A 119 19.65 8.85 6.06
CA ASN A 119 20.37 9.78 6.92
C ASN A 119 19.41 10.87 7.43
N PRO A 120 19.08 10.92 8.74
CA PRO A 120 18.17 11.92 9.28
C PRO A 120 18.72 13.36 9.19
N ASN A 121 20.04 13.52 9.07
CA ASN A 121 20.70 14.83 9.07
C ASN A 121 21.00 15.36 7.67
N LYS A 122 20.63 14.65 6.60
CA LYS A 122 21.02 15.00 5.23
C LYS A 122 20.57 16.40 4.79
N VAL A 123 19.44 16.88 5.29
CA VAL A 123 18.94 18.23 4.99
C VAL A 123 19.86 19.27 5.60
N GLN A 124 20.20 19.11 6.89
CA GLN A 124 21.13 20.00 7.58
C GLN A 124 22.53 19.95 6.96
N GLU A 125 23.03 18.74 6.65
CA GLU A 125 24.33 18.58 5.99
C GLU A 125 24.36 19.25 4.61
N ALA A 126 23.27 19.18 3.85
CA ALA A 126 23.15 19.86 2.57
C ALA A 126 23.08 21.38 2.75
N GLU A 127 22.30 21.89 3.70
CA GLU A 127 22.26 23.32 4.03
C GLU A 127 23.66 23.87 4.36
N ASP A 128 24.39 23.19 5.25
CA ASP A 128 25.74 23.60 5.65
C ASP A 128 26.70 23.62 4.43
N ARG A 129 26.58 22.62 3.54
CA ARG A 129 27.37 22.56 2.30
C ARG A 129 26.97 23.64 1.29
N LEU A 130 25.68 23.94 1.14
CA LEU A 130 25.16 24.98 0.25
C LEU A 130 25.58 26.37 0.72
N LEU A 131 25.65 26.60 2.03
CA LEU A 131 26.17 27.85 2.59
C LEU A 131 27.68 28.00 2.36
N SER A 132 28.41 26.89 2.33
CA SER A 132 29.86 26.88 2.12
C SER A 132 30.27 26.91 0.64
N ILE A 133 29.43 26.45 -0.29
CA ILE A 133 29.81 26.32 -1.70
C ILE A 133 29.88 27.69 -2.38
N LYS A 134 30.97 27.95 -3.08
CA LYS A 134 31.19 29.18 -3.87
C LYS A 134 31.67 28.80 -5.26
N GLN A 135 31.29 29.59 -6.26
CA GLN A 135 31.81 29.42 -7.61
C GLN A 135 33.31 29.76 -7.62
N SER A 136 34.15 28.80 -8.00
CA SER A 136 35.58 29.04 -8.18
C SER A 136 35.84 29.90 -9.42
N PRO A 137 36.89 30.74 -9.43
CA PRO A 137 37.20 31.59 -10.58
C PRO A 137 37.59 30.81 -11.85
N GLU A 138 38.03 29.56 -11.69
CA GLU A 138 38.36 28.63 -12.79
C GLU A 138 37.18 27.73 -13.21
N GLU A 139 36.04 27.82 -12.52
CA GLU A 139 34.87 26.96 -12.73
C GLU A 139 33.80 27.65 -13.59
N SER A 140 33.29 26.92 -14.60
CA SER A 140 32.16 27.39 -15.39
C SER A 140 30.87 27.43 -14.57
N LEU A 141 29.97 28.36 -14.89
CA LEU A 141 28.68 28.47 -14.20
C LEU A 141 27.87 27.16 -14.26
N ALA A 142 27.92 26.46 -15.39
CA ALA A 142 27.23 25.18 -15.55
C ALA A 142 27.76 24.10 -14.60
N ALA A 143 29.08 24.03 -14.39
CA ALA A 143 29.69 23.09 -13.45
C ALA A 143 29.34 23.44 -11.99
N TYR A 144 29.31 24.72 -11.65
CA TYR A 144 28.87 25.18 -10.33
C TYR A 144 27.40 24.83 -10.07
N ILE A 145 26.50 25.12 -11.03
CA ILE A 145 25.08 24.77 -10.93
C ILE A 145 24.91 23.25 -10.75
N ALA A 146 25.64 22.42 -11.52
CA ALA A 146 25.56 20.98 -11.37
C ALA A 146 25.99 20.48 -9.98
N LYS A 147 27.00 21.09 -9.35
CA LYS A 147 27.39 20.79 -7.95
C LYS A 147 26.31 21.23 -6.96
N PHE A 148 25.72 22.41 -7.18
CA PHE A 148 24.65 22.93 -6.34
C PHE A 148 23.40 22.03 -6.40
N GLU A 149 22.95 21.67 -7.59
CA GLU A 149 21.83 20.75 -7.82
C GLU A 149 22.09 19.37 -7.23
N ARG A 150 23.33 18.88 -7.29
CA ARG A 150 23.70 17.62 -6.65
C ARG A 150 23.51 17.66 -5.13
N ILE A 151 23.91 18.75 -4.47
CA ILE A 151 23.76 18.88 -3.01
C ILE A 151 22.28 18.99 -2.64
N LEU A 152 21.46 19.69 -3.44
CA LEU A 152 20.01 19.71 -3.27
C LEU A 152 19.41 18.30 -3.37
N TYR A 153 19.79 17.55 -4.42
CA TYR A 153 19.30 16.20 -4.62
C TYR A 153 19.64 15.26 -3.46
N GLU A 154 20.84 15.38 -2.87
CA GLU A 154 21.26 14.62 -1.68
C GLU A 154 20.36 14.87 -0.46
N ALA A 155 19.66 16.02 -0.40
CA ALA A 155 18.69 16.34 0.65
C ALA A 155 17.23 15.93 0.32
N LYS A 156 16.98 15.27 -0.82
CA LYS A 156 15.63 15.07 -1.40
C LYS A 156 14.93 16.40 -1.73
N GLY A 157 15.70 17.44 -2.11
CA GLY A 157 15.23 18.76 -2.58
C GLY A 157 15.47 18.96 -4.05
#